data_AF-A0A0D0FW22-F1
#
_entry.id   AF-A0A0D0FW22-F1
#
_cell.length_a   1.000
_cell.length_b   1.000
_cell.length_c   1.000
_cell.angle_alpha   90.00
_cell.angle_beta   90.00
_cell.angle_gamma   90.00
#
_symmetry.space_group_name_H-M   'P 1'
#
loop_
_entity.id
_entity.type
_entity.pdbx_description
1 polymer ?
#
loop_
_entity_poly.entity_id
_entity_poly.type
_entity_poly.pdbx_seq_one_letter_code
_entity_poly.pdbx_strand_id
1 'polypeptide(L)' 'MSEHFRPDLDAQVRARKIVRARFPMATSAYVESGAVIYDDTTGNQLGMATSGDWAVEIAWQDAAQRVSCG' A
#
# COMPACT_ATOMS: atom_id res chain seq x y z
N MET A 1 -11.73 -23.59 11.07
CA MET A 1 -12.04 -22.57 10.05
C MET A 1 -10.88 -21.61 10.07
N SER A 2 -9.93 -21.76 9.15
CA SER A 2 -8.75 -20.88 9.11
C SER A 2 -9.25 -19.51 8.66
N GLU A 3 -9.38 -18.59 9.61
CA GLU A 3 -9.68 -17.19 9.33
C GLU A 3 -8.51 -16.63 8.53
N HIS A 4 -8.62 -16.69 7.21
CA HIS A 4 -7.82 -15.87 6.32
C HIS A 4 -8.17 -14.42 6.65
N PHE A 5 -7.39 -13.81 7.55
CA PHE A 5 -7.52 -12.42 7.96
C PHE A 5 -7.32 -11.54 6.73
N ARG A 6 -8.41 -11.24 6.04
CA ARG A 6 -8.43 -10.27 4.97
C ARG A 6 -8.31 -8.90 5.64
N PRO A 7 -7.24 -8.13 5.37
CA PRO A 7 -7.13 -6.78 5.91
C PRO A 7 -8.40 -6.02 5.54
N ASP A 8 -9.04 -5.46 6.57
CA ASP A 8 -10.33 -4.79 6.52
C ASP A 8 -10.46 -3.92 5.26
N LEU A 9 -11.48 -4.19 4.43
CA LEU A 9 -11.65 -3.50 3.14
C LEU A 9 -11.69 -1.97 3.33
N ASP A 10 -12.27 -1.52 4.46
CA ASP A 10 -12.34 -0.11 4.80
C ASP A 10 -10.95 0.47 5.07
N ALA A 11 -10.07 -0.29 5.73
CA ALA A 11 -8.67 0.11 5.93
C ALA A 11 -7.92 0.27 4.60
N GLN A 12 -8.13 -0.61 3.62
CA GLN A 12 -7.52 -0.48 2.30
C GLN A 12 -8.04 0.74 1.53
N VAL A 13 -9.36 0.98 1.57
CA VAL A 13 -9.97 2.13 0.89
C VAL A 13 -9.46 3.43 1.50
N ARG A 14 -9.39 3.52 2.84
CA ARG A 14 -8.82 4.67 3.54
C ARG A 14 -7.35 4.89 3.18
N ALA A 15 -6.54 3.83 3.20
CA ALA A 15 -5.12 3.91 2.86
C ALA A 15 -4.90 4.43 1.44
N ARG A 16 -5.60 3.86 0.45
CA ARG A 16 -5.57 4.34 -0.94
C ARG A 16 -6.01 5.78 -1.08
N LYS A 17 -7.05 6.20 -0.35
CA LYS A 17 -7.56 7.58 -0.39
C LYS A 17 -6.54 8.57 0.16
N ILE A 18 -5.88 8.25 1.27
CA ILE A 18 -4.83 9.09 1.88
C ILE A 18 -3.65 9.24 0.92
N VAL A 19 -3.13 8.11 0.43
CA VAL A 19 -1.97 8.14 -0.48
C VAL A 19 -2.31 8.87 -1.77
N ARG A 20 -3.47 8.60 -2.38
CA ARG A 20 -3.90 9.27 -3.62
C ARG A 20 -4.25 10.75 -3.45
N ALA A 21 -4.59 11.19 -2.24
CA ALA A 21 -4.78 12.61 -1.96
C ALA A 21 -3.46 13.39 -2.07
N ARG A 22 -2.32 12.74 -1.80
CA ARG A 22 -0.99 13.33 -1.91
C ARG A 22 -0.30 13.01 -3.24
N PHE A 23 -0.46 11.78 -3.72
CA PHE A 23 0.15 11.22 -4.92
C PHE A 23 -0.94 10.60 -5.81
N PRO A 24 -1.60 11.39 -6.67
CA PRO A 24 -2.73 10.90 -7.46
C PRO A 24 -2.35 9.79 -8.44
N MET A 25 -1.06 9.71 -8.81
CA MET A 25 -0.50 8.67 -9.69
C MET A 25 0.19 7.55 -8.90
N ALA A 26 -0.11 7.41 -7.59
CA ALA A 26 0.38 6.28 -6.82
C ALA A 26 -0.15 4.96 -7.37
N THR A 27 0.76 4.03 -7.59
CA THR A 27 0.50 2.68 -8.12
C THR A 27 1.24 1.62 -7.31
N SER A 28 0.87 0.36 -7.49
CA SER A 28 1.46 -0.79 -6.82
C SER A 28 2.11 -1.73 -7.83
N ALA A 29 3.30 -2.23 -7.52
CA ALA A 29 3.93 -3.31 -8.25
C ALA A 29 4.30 -4.47 -7.33
N TYR A 30 4.19 -5.70 -7.85
CA TYR A 30 4.75 -6.88 -7.21
C TYR A 30 6.25 -6.96 -7.54
N VAL A 31 7.04 -7.25 -6.51
CA VAL A 31 8.49 -7.44 -6.58
C VAL A 31 8.84 -8.78 -5.94
N GLU A 32 10.05 -9.29 -6.16
CA GLU A 32 10.46 -10.60 -5.61
C GLU A 32 10.31 -10.69 -4.08
N SER A 33 10.42 -9.56 -3.38
CA SER A 33 10.27 -9.48 -1.92
C SER A 33 8.82 -9.28 -1.43
N GLY A 34 7.85 -9.05 -2.32
CA GLY A 34 6.46 -8.78 -1.95
C GLY A 34 5.80 -7.73 -2.85
N ALA A 35 5.37 -6.61 -2.27
CA ALA A 35 4.73 -5.53 -3.01
C ALA A 35 5.28 -4.16 -2.60
N VAL A 36 5.37 -3.26 -3.57
CA VAL A 36 5.83 -1.89 -3.39
C VAL A 36 4.79 -0.92 -3.94
N ILE A 37 4.55 0.18 -3.21
CA ILE A 37 3.77 1.32 -3.65
C ILE A 37 4.74 2.42 -4.03
N TYR A 38 4.58 2.99 -5.22
CA TYR A 38 5.38 4.11 -5.68
C TYR A 38 4.52 5.14 -6.41
N ASP A 39 4.98 6.37 -6.47
CA ASP A 39 4.38 7.41 -7.30
C ASP A 39 4.91 7.28 -8.73
N ASP A 40 4.04 7.03 -9.69
CA ASP A 40 4.43 6.85 -11.09
C ASP A 40 5.03 8.13 -11.72
N THR A 41 4.67 9.31 -11.18
CA THR A 41 5.17 10.60 -11.68
C THR A 41 6.63 10.85 -11.31
N THR A 42 7.00 10.52 -10.06
CA THR A 42 8.33 10.83 -9.51
C THR A 42 9.22 9.59 -9.36
N GLY A 43 8.65 8.39 -9.47
CA GLY A 43 9.33 7.13 -9.18
C GLY A 43 9.60 6.89 -7.69
N ASN A 44 9.08 7.74 -6.80
CA ASN A 44 9.36 7.64 -5.37
C ASN A 44 8.62 6.48 -4.74
N GLN A 45 9.34 5.63 -4.00
CA GLN A 45 8.75 4.59 -3.19
C GLN A 45 8.00 5.20 -2.00
N LEU A 46 6.70 4.95 -1.95
CA LEU A 46 5.79 5.45 -0.91
C LEU A 46 5.60 4.44 0.21
N GLY A 47 5.61 3.13 -0.09
CA GLY A 47 5.47 2.08 0.90
C GLY A 47 5.85 0.71 0.36
N MET A 48 6.01 -0.27 1.25
CA MET A 48 6.39 -1.64 0.88
C MET A 48 5.88 -2.64 1.90
N ALA A 49 5.58 -3.85 1.44
CA ALA A 49 5.28 -4.98 2.30
C ALA A 49 5.96 -6.24 1.81
N THR A 50 6.33 -7.09 2.76
CA THR A 50 6.92 -8.39 2.52
C THR A 50 5.88 -9.40 2.03
N SER A 51 6.34 -10.40 1.29
CA SER A 51 5.53 -11.45 0.65
C SER A 51 4.47 -12.09 1.56
N GLY A 52 3.28 -12.26 1.00
CA GLY A 52 2.08 -12.84 1.62
C GLY A 52 0.86 -12.57 0.73
N ASP A 53 -0.25 -13.28 0.96
CA ASP A 53 -1.48 -13.17 0.14
C ASP A 53 -2.08 -11.74 0.08
N TRP A 54 -1.62 -10.83 0.96
CA TRP A 54 -2.11 -9.46 1.11
C TRP A 54 -1.00 -8.39 1.05
N ALA A 55 0.12 -8.70 0.38
CA ALA A 55 1.27 -7.79 0.34
C ALA A 55 0.90 -6.40 -0.21
N VAL A 56 0.07 -6.31 -1.26
CA VAL A 56 -0.31 -5.01 -1.84
C VAL A 56 -1.10 -4.17 -0.84
N GLU A 57 -2.03 -4.79 -0.13
CA GLU A 57 -2.89 -4.16 0.87
C GLU A 57 -2.07 -3.60 2.03
N ILE A 58 -1.10 -4.38 2.52
CA ILE A 58 -0.19 -3.96 3.58
C ILE A 58 0.71 -2.82 3.07
N ALA A 59 1.18 -2.89 1.83
CA ALA A 59 2.03 -1.85 1.25
C ALA A 59 1.29 -0.51 1.11
N TRP A 60 -0.01 -0.53 0.77
CA TRP A 60 -0.86 0.68 0.78
C TRP A 60 -1.03 1.26 2.19
N GLN A 61 -1.17 0.42 3.21
CA GLN A 61 -1.28 0.86 4.60
C GLN A 61 0.01 1.49 5.11
N ASP A 62 1.17 0.88 4.83
CA ASP A 62 2.49 1.44 5.14
C ASP A 62 2.69 2.80 4.43
N ALA A 63 2.32 2.90 3.15
CA ALA A 63 2.35 4.15 2.42
C ALA A 63 1.45 5.23 3.06
N ALA A 64 0.23 4.88 3.46
CA ALA A 64 -0.69 5.82 4.09
C ALA A 64 -0.17 6.31 5.45
N GLN A 65 0.45 5.44 6.24
CA GLN A 65 1.10 5.83 7.50
C GLN A 65 2.25 6.80 7.26
N ARG A 66 3.13 6.50 6.30
CA ARG A 66 4.26 7.38 5.94
C ARG A 66 3.81 8.75 5.45
N VAL A 67 2.76 8.79 4.61
CA VAL A 67 2.17 10.05 4.12
C VAL A 67 1.49 10.85 5.24
N SER A 68 0.97 10.17 6.27
CA SER A 68 0.26 10.83 7.38
C SER A 68 1.18 11.30 8.51
N CYS A 69 2.36 10.69 8.66
CA CYS A 69 3.37 11.06 9.66
C CYS A 69 4.44 12.03 9.12
N GLY A 70 4.43 12.34 7.82
CA GLY A 70 5.38 13.23 7.15
C GLY A 70 4.88 14.65 6.95
#